data_AF-A0A4R5F0E6-F1
#
_entry.id   AF-A0A4R5F0E6-F1
#
_cell.length_a   1.000
_cell.length_b   1.000
_cell.length_c   1.000
_cell.angle_alpha   90.00
_cell.angle_beta   90.00
_cell.angle_gamma   90.00
#
_symmetry.space_group_name_H-M   'P 1'
#
loop_
_entity.id
_entity.type
_entity.pdbx_description
1 polymer ?
#
loop_
_entity_poly.entity_id
_entity_poly.type
_entity_poly.pdbx_seq_one_letter_code
_entity_poly.pdbx_strand_id
1 'polypeptide(L)'
;MWQEIIDEFGLALKDNIIATAEFLTLSDSRPGLIAALLAFATIFFGAVYFIRTFRQLNAVSDLDRRVRSFDGIESFAEGYADFQHVLKKKFRRKGPRSIVWEAWDEFNETLVLDDIDDGPARLRNSIRPSSFLNVEDLGFGTGLFRILPNTFVSLGLLLTFLGLVAALHQFATQMDAGNGMDEAMRNFMKIASAKFVMSLVGLLCSIAFTVLLRARQTVVGDHQHHHGVHIGLPLPSAALIGRGSKRGSFSFARKF
;
A
#
# COMPACT_ATOMS: atom_id res chain seq x y z
N MET A 1 51.99 -13.57 -8.19
CA MET A 1 51.25 -13.72 -6.92
C MET A 1 50.02 -12.81 -6.85
N TRP A 2 50.11 -11.49 -6.64
CA TRP A 2 48.90 -10.64 -6.52
C TRP A 2 48.08 -10.54 -7.82
N GLN A 3 48.72 -10.46 -8.99
CA GLN A 3 48.00 -10.46 -10.28
C GLN A 3 47.31 -11.78 -10.56
N GLU A 4 47.99 -12.92 -10.35
CA GLU A 4 47.40 -14.25 -10.52
C GLU A 4 46.17 -14.47 -9.61
N ILE A 5 46.22 -14.00 -8.35
CA ILE A 5 45.07 -14.08 -7.43
C ILE A 5 43.89 -13.22 -7.93
N ILE A 6 44.17 -12.03 -8.46
CA ILE A 6 43.13 -11.13 -9.00
C ILE A 6 42.52 -11.75 -10.28
N ASP A 7 43.34 -12.32 -11.15
CA ASP A 7 42.89 -12.94 -12.39
C ASP A 7 42.08 -14.21 -12.13
N GLU A 8 42.53 -15.07 -11.22
CA GLU A 8 41.82 -16.28 -10.82
C GLU A 8 40.49 -15.95 -10.14
N PHE A 9 40.47 -14.96 -9.26
CA PHE A 9 39.23 -14.46 -8.65
C PHE A 9 38.28 -13.86 -9.70
N GLY A 10 38.80 -13.10 -10.65
CA GLY A 10 38.03 -12.49 -11.73
C GLY A 10 37.38 -13.53 -12.64
N LEU A 11 38.12 -14.58 -13.00
CA LEU A 11 37.62 -15.71 -13.79
C LEU A 11 36.55 -16.49 -13.02
N ALA A 12 36.79 -16.81 -11.74
CA ALA A 12 35.80 -17.49 -10.90
C ALA A 12 34.51 -16.68 -10.75
N LEU A 13 34.60 -15.35 -10.58
CA LEU A 13 33.42 -14.48 -10.51
C LEU A 13 32.64 -14.50 -11.83
N LYS A 14 33.34 -14.33 -12.96
CA LYS A 14 32.74 -14.37 -14.30
C LYS A 14 32.01 -15.70 -14.54
N ASP A 15 32.67 -16.82 -14.26
CA ASP A 15 32.12 -18.15 -14.51
C ASP A 15 30.91 -18.43 -13.61
N ASN A 16 30.91 -17.95 -12.36
CA ASN A 16 29.75 -18.03 -11.48
C ASN A 16 28.57 -17.20 -11.99
N ILE A 17 28.82 -15.99 -12.52
CA ILE A 17 27.77 -15.15 -13.13
C ILE A 17 27.18 -15.85 -14.35
N ILE A 18 28.03 -16.40 -15.24
CA ILE A 18 27.60 -17.11 -16.43
C ILE A 18 26.82 -18.37 -16.05
N ALA A 19 27.32 -19.19 -15.12
CA ALA A 19 26.64 -20.39 -14.64
C ALA A 19 25.27 -20.06 -14.02
N THR A 20 25.18 -18.97 -13.24
CA THR A 20 23.92 -18.50 -12.67
C THR A 20 22.97 -18.01 -13.75
N ALA A 21 23.48 -17.25 -14.72
CA ALA A 21 22.70 -16.75 -15.86
C ALA A 21 22.15 -17.92 -16.67
N GLU A 22 22.99 -18.88 -17.05
CA GLU A 22 22.60 -20.10 -17.75
C GLU A 22 21.59 -20.92 -16.95
N PHE A 23 21.83 -21.17 -15.66
CA PHE A 23 20.88 -21.88 -14.81
C PHE A 23 19.49 -21.23 -14.80
N LEU A 24 19.44 -19.90 -14.64
CA LEU A 24 18.19 -19.14 -14.65
C LEU A 24 17.52 -19.10 -16.04
N THR A 25 18.28 -19.24 -17.13
CA THR A 25 17.82 -18.81 -18.46
C THR A 25 17.80 -19.88 -19.56
N LEU A 26 18.45 -21.03 -19.40
CA LEU A 26 18.75 -21.94 -20.53
C LEU A 26 17.68 -23.00 -20.88
N SER A 27 16.61 -23.17 -20.09
CA SER A 27 15.52 -24.08 -20.54
C SER A 27 14.49 -23.30 -21.36
N ASP A 28 14.10 -23.83 -22.51
CA ASP A 28 13.12 -23.21 -23.43
C ASP A 28 11.80 -22.76 -22.77
N SER A 29 11.38 -23.39 -21.66
CA SER A 29 10.14 -23.04 -20.93
C SER A 29 10.31 -22.03 -19.79
N ARG A 30 11.55 -21.74 -19.33
CA ARG A 30 11.81 -20.91 -18.14
C ARG A 30 11.39 -19.44 -18.29
N PRO A 31 11.51 -18.78 -19.45
CA PRO A 31 11.07 -17.38 -19.59
C PRO A 31 9.59 -17.19 -19.28
N GLY A 32 8.74 -18.10 -19.79
CA GLY A 32 7.31 -18.10 -19.51
C GLY A 32 7.00 -18.39 -18.04
N LEU A 33 7.73 -19.31 -17.41
CA LEU A 33 7.56 -19.62 -15.99
C LEU A 33 7.92 -18.44 -15.09
N ILE A 34 9.01 -17.73 -15.37
CA ILE A 34 9.40 -16.53 -14.62
C ILE A 34 8.37 -15.42 -14.82
N ALA A 35 7.90 -15.21 -16.05
CA ALA A 35 6.82 -14.25 -16.33
C ALA A 35 5.53 -14.60 -15.57
N ALA A 36 5.14 -15.88 -15.55
CA ALA A 36 3.99 -16.36 -14.80
C ALA A 36 4.17 -16.19 -13.28
N LEU A 37 5.37 -16.44 -12.76
CA LEU A 37 5.71 -16.21 -11.35
C LEU A 37 5.61 -14.74 -10.98
N LEU A 38 6.13 -13.83 -11.82
CA LEU A 38 6.01 -12.38 -11.61
C LEU A 38 4.55 -11.92 -11.63
N ALA A 39 3.76 -12.42 -12.59
CA ALA A 39 2.33 -12.12 -12.67
C ALA A 39 1.58 -12.64 -11.44
N PHE A 40 1.85 -13.88 -11.04
CA PHE A 40 1.27 -14.48 -9.83
C PHE A 40 1.65 -13.71 -8.57
N ALA A 41 2.93 -13.34 -8.40
CA ALA A 41 3.40 -12.53 -7.28
C ALA A 41 2.68 -11.17 -7.26
N THR A 42 2.50 -10.53 -8.42
CA THR A 42 1.78 -9.26 -8.54
C THR A 42 0.32 -9.39 -8.10
N ILE A 43 -0.37 -10.44 -8.55
CA ILE A 43 -1.76 -10.73 -8.14
C ILE A 43 -1.82 -11.04 -6.64
N PHE A 44 -0.91 -11.88 -6.13
CA PHE A 44 -0.85 -12.25 -4.73
C PHE A 44 -0.62 -11.04 -3.82
N PHE A 45 0.43 -10.25 -4.07
CA PHE A 45 0.70 -9.04 -3.29
C PHE A 45 -0.41 -8.00 -3.46
N GLY A 46 -1.02 -7.90 -4.64
CA GLY A 46 -2.16 -7.03 -4.91
C GLY A 46 -3.39 -7.43 -4.10
N ALA A 47 -3.69 -8.72 -4.03
CA ALA A 47 -4.79 -9.28 -3.23
C ALA A 47 -4.54 -9.09 -1.72
N VAL A 48 -3.31 -9.35 -1.24
CA VAL A 48 -2.93 -9.11 0.16
C VAL A 48 -3.08 -7.62 0.51
N TYR A 49 -2.60 -6.72 -0.34
CA TYR A 49 -2.76 -5.28 -0.16
C TYR A 49 -4.25 -4.90 -0.14
N PHE A 50 -5.04 -5.40 -1.09
CA PHE A 50 -6.48 -5.15 -1.16
C PHE A 50 -7.22 -5.61 0.09
N ILE A 51 -6.98 -6.85 0.55
CA ILE A 51 -7.60 -7.40 1.76
C ILE A 51 -7.18 -6.58 2.99
N ARG A 52 -5.90 -6.19 3.09
CA ARG A 52 -5.40 -5.36 4.20
C ARG A 52 -6.12 -4.02 4.25
N THR A 53 -6.18 -3.29 3.14
CA THR A 53 -6.87 -1.99 3.06
C THR A 53 -8.36 -2.12 3.34
N PHE A 54 -9.02 -3.14 2.80
CA PHE A 54 -10.45 -3.37 3.07
C PHE A 54 -10.72 -3.62 4.56
N ARG A 55 -9.87 -4.41 5.23
CA ARG A 55 -10.00 -4.66 6.67
C ARG A 55 -9.75 -3.41 7.51
N GLN A 56 -8.85 -2.53 7.09
CA GLN A 56 -8.58 -1.25 7.74
C GLN A 56 -9.77 -0.29 7.60
N LEU A 57 -10.28 -0.10 6.38
CA LEU A 57 -11.44 0.75 6.12
C LEU A 57 -12.69 0.26 6.85
N ASN A 58 -12.93 -1.06 6.87
CA ASN A 58 -14.05 -1.63 7.62
C ASN A 58 -13.95 -1.43 9.14
N ALA A 59 -12.74 -1.33 9.69
CA ALA A 59 -12.56 -1.05 11.12
C ALA A 59 -12.97 0.39 11.46
N VAL A 60 -12.52 1.36 10.65
CA VAL A 60 -12.88 2.78 10.80
C VAL A 60 -14.37 3.00 10.52
N SER A 61 -14.91 2.39 9.47
CA SER A 61 -16.34 2.50 9.14
C SER A 61 -17.25 1.85 10.18
N ASP A 62 -16.87 0.73 10.81
CA ASP A 62 -17.64 0.17 11.92
C ASP A 62 -17.64 1.09 13.15
N LEU A 63 -16.54 1.81 13.41
CA LEU A 63 -16.50 2.84 14.46
C LEU A 63 -17.43 4.02 14.12
N ASP A 64 -17.29 4.62 12.94
CA ASP A 64 -18.12 5.75 12.48
C ASP A 64 -19.63 5.40 12.49
N ARG A 65 -19.99 4.20 12.01
CA ARG A 65 -21.37 3.72 12.02
C ARG A 65 -21.94 3.58 13.43
N ARG A 66 -21.13 3.17 14.41
CA ARG A 66 -21.57 3.05 15.82
C ARG A 66 -21.71 4.41 16.49
N VAL A 67 -20.87 5.38 16.15
CA VAL A 67 -21.01 6.74 16.67
C VAL A 67 -22.27 7.39 16.08
N ARG A 68 -22.54 7.19 14.78
CA ARG A 68 -23.73 7.72 14.09
C ARG A 68 -25.04 7.04 14.43
N SER A 69 -25.04 5.91 15.15
CA SER A 69 -26.28 5.25 15.56
C SER A 69 -26.99 5.92 16.74
N PHE A 70 -26.37 6.92 17.36
CA PHE A 70 -26.97 7.71 18.42
C PHE A 70 -27.67 8.94 17.85
N ASP A 71 -28.89 9.19 18.32
CA ASP A 71 -29.72 10.32 17.88
C ASP A 71 -29.31 11.60 18.61
N GLY A 72 -28.14 12.13 18.25
CA GLY A 72 -27.61 13.38 18.78
C GLY A 72 -26.66 13.23 19.98
N ILE A 73 -26.21 14.38 20.48
CA ILE A 73 -25.13 14.48 21.48
C ILE A 73 -25.55 13.90 22.83
N GLU A 74 -26.77 14.19 23.26
CA GLU A 74 -27.29 13.84 24.59
C GLU A 74 -27.48 12.33 24.70
N SER A 75 -28.10 11.71 23.68
CA SER A 75 -28.22 10.24 23.58
C SER A 75 -26.85 9.54 23.55
N PHE A 76 -25.86 10.14 22.87
CA PHE A 76 -24.50 9.61 22.86
C PHE A 76 -23.81 9.72 24.23
N ALA A 77 -24.00 10.83 24.94
CA ALA A 77 -23.44 11.04 26.27
C ALA A 77 -24.04 10.07 27.31
N GLU A 78 -25.36 9.89 27.28
CA GLU A 78 -26.06 8.94 28.15
C GLU A 78 -25.66 7.48 27.86
N GLY A 79 -25.57 7.11 26.58
CA GLY A 79 -25.19 5.75 26.15
C GLY A 79 -23.68 5.49 26.07
N TYR A 80 -22.84 6.44 26.50
CA TYR A 80 -21.40 6.41 26.23
C TYR A 80 -20.70 5.21 26.89
N ALA A 81 -21.06 4.89 28.13
CA ALA A 81 -20.46 3.78 28.88
C ALA A 81 -20.72 2.42 28.21
N ASP A 82 -21.95 2.21 27.73
CA ASP A 82 -22.32 1.00 27.00
C ASP A 82 -21.63 0.93 25.63
N PHE A 83 -21.56 2.05 24.93
CA PHE A 83 -20.81 2.18 23.68
C PHE A 83 -19.35 1.76 23.87
N GLN A 84 -18.68 2.31 24.89
CA GLN A 84 -17.30 1.98 25.24
C GLN A 84 -17.12 0.49 25.53
N HIS A 85 -18.02 -0.10 26.32
CA HIS A 85 -17.95 -1.52 26.68
C HIS A 85 -18.07 -2.42 25.45
N VAL A 86 -19.03 -2.13 24.57
CA VAL A 86 -19.25 -2.88 23.32
C VAL A 86 -18.07 -2.73 22.37
N LEU A 87 -17.54 -1.50 22.24
CA LEU A 87 -16.41 -1.20 21.37
C LEU A 87 -15.16 -1.95 21.84
N LYS A 88 -14.81 -1.85 23.12
CA LYS A 88 -13.69 -2.57 23.75
C LYS A 88 -13.77 -4.06 23.49
N LYS A 89 -14.93 -4.67 23.72
CA LYS A 89 -15.13 -6.12 23.51
C LYS A 89 -14.92 -6.55 22.06
N LYS A 90 -15.35 -5.75 21.09
CA LYS A 90 -15.28 -6.09 19.66
C LYS A 90 -13.92 -5.76 19.03
N PHE A 91 -13.25 -4.71 19.49
CA PHE A 91 -12.07 -4.17 18.83
C PHE A 91 -10.75 -4.63 19.44
N ARG A 92 -10.72 -5.15 20.68
CA ARG A 92 -9.49 -5.66 21.35
C ARG A 92 -8.85 -6.89 20.67
N ARG A 93 -9.41 -7.42 19.58
CA ARG A 93 -8.83 -8.55 18.84
C ARG A 93 -7.69 -8.07 17.94
N LYS A 94 -6.59 -8.83 17.87
CA LYS A 94 -5.42 -8.53 17.03
C LYS A 94 -5.83 -8.13 15.60
N GLY A 95 -5.27 -7.03 15.11
CA GLY A 95 -5.38 -6.57 13.72
C GLY A 95 -5.80 -5.10 13.61
N PRO A 96 -6.34 -4.67 12.46
CA PRO A 96 -6.69 -3.26 12.24
C PRO A 96 -7.68 -2.69 13.27
N ARG A 97 -8.58 -3.53 13.82
CA ARG A 97 -9.54 -3.10 14.84
C ARG A 97 -8.88 -2.79 16.18
N SER A 98 -7.81 -3.50 16.58
CA SER A 98 -7.13 -3.19 17.85
C SER A 98 -6.43 -1.84 17.78
N ILE A 99 -5.82 -1.52 16.63
CA ILE A 99 -5.17 -0.23 16.40
C ILE A 99 -6.20 0.91 16.45
N VAL A 100 -7.36 0.72 15.79
CA VAL A 100 -8.47 1.71 15.87
C VAL A 100 -8.98 1.85 17.30
N TRP A 101 -9.01 0.77 18.09
CA TRP A 101 -9.38 0.85 19.51
C TRP A 101 -8.35 1.63 20.32
N GLU A 102 -7.06 1.37 20.15
CA GLU A 102 -5.99 2.08 20.86
C GLU A 102 -6.06 3.59 20.59
N ALA A 103 -6.21 3.99 19.31
CA ALA A 103 -6.39 5.39 18.94
C ALA A 103 -7.70 6.01 19.48
N TRP A 104 -8.79 5.22 19.56
CA TRP A 104 -10.04 5.67 20.19
C TRP A 104 -9.91 5.82 21.71
N ASP A 105 -9.21 4.90 22.38
CA ASP A 105 -9.00 4.90 23.83
C ASP A 105 -8.17 6.13 24.23
N GLU A 106 -7.14 6.47 23.45
CA GLU A 106 -6.36 7.70 23.62
C GLU A 106 -7.20 8.96 23.39
N PHE A 107 -8.02 8.98 22.33
CA PHE A 107 -8.97 10.07 22.12
C PHE A 107 -9.96 10.20 23.29
N ASN A 108 -10.42 9.09 23.85
CA ASN A 108 -11.36 9.08 24.97
C ASN A 108 -10.81 9.74 26.23
N GLU A 109 -9.50 9.69 26.48
CA GLU A 109 -8.88 10.42 27.59
C GLU A 109 -9.05 11.94 27.47
N THR A 110 -9.32 12.44 26.26
CA THR A 110 -9.58 13.86 26.01
C THR A 110 -11.05 14.26 26.16
N LEU A 111 -11.94 13.28 26.37
CA LEU A 111 -13.36 13.50 26.59
C LEU A 111 -13.64 13.85 28.05
N VAL A 112 -14.29 14.99 28.24
CA VAL A 112 -14.73 15.50 29.52
C VAL A 112 -16.26 15.53 29.51
N LEU A 113 -16.87 14.96 30.54
CA LEU A 113 -18.30 15.10 30.80
C LEU A 113 -18.54 16.52 31.32
N ASP A 114 -19.38 17.27 30.62
CA ASP A 114 -19.84 18.58 31.05
C ASP A 114 -21.12 18.37 31.86
N ASP A 115 -20.97 18.36 33.19
CA ASP A 115 -22.05 18.29 34.18
C ASP A 115 -22.31 19.65 34.85
N ILE A 116 -21.70 20.72 34.30
CA ILE A 116 -21.77 22.07 34.88
C ILE A 116 -23.01 22.78 34.33
N ASP A 117 -23.89 23.17 35.25
CA ASP A 117 -25.21 23.78 35.09
C ASP A 117 -26.34 22.81 34.71
N ASP A 118 -27.58 23.16 35.09
CA ASP A 118 -28.89 22.46 34.94
C ASP A 118 -29.28 22.06 33.49
N GLY A 119 -28.31 21.91 32.59
CA GLY A 119 -28.43 21.51 31.21
C GLY A 119 -28.34 19.99 31.00
N PRO A 120 -28.67 19.54 29.77
CA PRO A 120 -28.62 18.13 29.41
C PRO A 120 -27.17 17.61 29.29
N ALA A 121 -26.96 16.34 29.61
CA ALA A 121 -25.64 15.69 29.63
C ALA A 121 -24.92 15.80 28.28
N ARG A 122 -23.67 16.32 28.29
CA ARG A 122 -22.88 16.55 27.08
C ARG A 122 -21.44 16.09 27.27
N LEU A 123 -20.88 15.46 26.24
CA LEU A 123 -19.46 15.14 26.15
C LEU A 123 -18.74 16.21 25.34
N ARG A 124 -17.65 16.74 25.89
CA ARG A 124 -16.80 17.75 25.25
C ARG A 124 -15.38 17.21 25.11
N ASN A 125 -14.74 17.50 23.99
CA ASN A 125 -13.39 17.05 23.70
C ASN A 125 -12.43 18.25 23.67
N SER A 126 -11.29 18.12 24.35
CA SER A 126 -10.25 19.15 24.35
C SER A 126 -9.45 19.17 23.04
N ILE A 127 -9.42 18.05 22.32
CA ILE A 127 -8.68 17.88 21.07
C ILE A 127 -9.59 17.25 20.02
N ARG A 128 -9.42 17.64 18.75
CA ARG A 128 -10.22 17.13 17.63
C ARG A 128 -9.98 15.62 17.42
N PRO A 129 -11.02 14.81 17.14
CA PRO A 129 -10.87 13.37 16.91
C PRO A 129 -9.94 13.02 15.74
N SER A 130 -9.90 13.88 14.71
CA SER A 130 -9.01 13.73 13.55
C SER A 130 -7.52 13.78 13.89
N SER A 131 -7.15 14.27 15.09
CA SER A 131 -5.77 14.27 15.55
C SER A 131 -5.29 12.88 15.98
N PHE A 132 -6.21 11.99 16.39
CA PHE A 132 -5.89 10.63 16.85
C PHE A 132 -6.31 9.57 15.81
N LEU A 133 -7.43 9.80 15.12
CA LEU A 133 -7.98 8.89 14.11
C LEU A 133 -7.56 9.31 12.69
N ASN A 134 -6.25 9.46 12.46
CA ASN A 134 -5.69 9.74 11.13
C ASN A 134 -4.96 8.50 10.55
N VAL A 135 -4.69 8.52 9.25
CA VAL A 135 -4.12 7.35 8.52
C VAL A 135 -2.67 7.10 8.93
N GLU A 136 -1.95 8.16 9.29
CA GLU A 136 -0.57 8.14 9.71
C GLU A 136 -0.40 7.43 11.07
N ASP A 137 -1.16 7.85 12.09
CA ASP A 137 -1.12 7.33 13.46
C ASP A 137 -1.72 5.92 13.54
N LEU A 138 -2.73 5.62 12.72
CA LEU A 138 -3.25 4.26 12.58
C LEU A 138 -2.28 3.32 11.82
N GLY A 139 -1.20 3.83 11.23
CA GLY A 139 -0.25 3.03 10.45
C GLY A 139 -0.87 2.37 9.22
N PHE A 140 -1.94 2.96 8.66
CA PHE A 140 -2.69 2.42 7.53
C PHE A 140 -2.11 2.81 6.16
N GLY A 141 -0.93 3.46 6.16
CA GLY A 141 -0.20 3.82 4.96
C GLY A 141 0.28 2.61 4.11
N THR A 142 0.76 2.94 2.91
CA THR A 142 1.22 1.95 1.91
C THR A 142 2.45 1.14 2.32
N GLY A 143 3.26 1.64 3.26
CA GLY A 143 4.38 0.92 3.87
C GLY A 143 5.30 0.23 2.85
N LEU A 144 5.63 -1.05 3.10
CA LEU A 144 6.50 -1.86 2.26
C LEU A 144 5.99 -2.07 0.82
N PHE A 145 4.68 -1.96 0.59
CA PHE A 145 4.11 -2.15 -0.76
C PHE A 145 4.53 -1.05 -1.73
N ARG A 146 5.00 0.11 -1.24
CA ARG A 146 5.52 1.20 -2.07
C ARG A 146 6.78 0.82 -2.85
N ILE A 147 7.56 -0.14 -2.35
CA ILE A 147 8.84 -0.55 -2.94
C ILE A 147 8.63 -1.59 -4.05
N LEU A 148 7.51 -2.32 -4.03
CA LEU A 148 7.24 -3.44 -4.93
C LEU A 148 7.27 -3.07 -6.43
N PRO A 149 6.65 -1.95 -6.90
CA PRO A 149 6.75 -1.57 -8.30
C PRO A 149 8.17 -1.46 -8.82
N ASN A 150 9.04 -0.80 -8.06
CA ASN A 150 10.44 -0.61 -8.45
C ASN A 150 11.18 -1.96 -8.46
N THR A 151 10.91 -2.83 -7.49
CA THR A 151 11.54 -4.17 -7.46
C THR A 151 11.16 -5.03 -8.66
N PHE A 152 9.91 -4.98 -9.14
CA PHE A 152 9.50 -5.73 -10.33
C PHE A 152 10.20 -5.25 -11.60
N VAL A 153 10.38 -3.93 -11.76
CA VAL A 153 11.14 -3.37 -12.90
C VAL A 153 12.61 -3.77 -12.81
N SER A 154 13.24 -3.56 -11.66
CA SER A 154 14.66 -3.89 -11.47
C SER A 154 14.93 -5.38 -11.66
N LEU A 155 14.04 -6.25 -11.18
CA LEU A 155 14.15 -7.69 -11.38
C LEU A 155 14.00 -8.08 -12.85
N GLY A 156 13.03 -7.49 -13.56
CA GLY A 156 12.86 -7.69 -15.01
C GLY A 156 14.11 -7.29 -15.80
N LEU A 157 14.67 -6.10 -15.51
CA LEU A 157 15.90 -5.62 -16.14
C LEU A 157 17.10 -6.52 -15.85
N LEU A 158 17.30 -6.91 -14.59
CA LEU A 158 18.39 -7.79 -14.17
C LEU A 158 18.35 -9.12 -14.95
N LEU A 159 17.17 -9.73 -15.04
CA LEU A 159 17.00 -11.00 -15.72
C LEU A 159 17.20 -10.89 -17.24
N THR A 160 16.81 -9.77 -17.85
CA THR A 160 17.12 -9.52 -19.27
C THR A 160 18.62 -9.40 -19.50
N PHE A 161 19.33 -8.65 -18.67
CA PHE A 161 20.78 -8.52 -18.82
C PHE A 161 21.50 -9.86 -18.61
N LEU A 162 21.17 -10.61 -17.56
CA LEU A 162 21.71 -11.95 -17.34
C LEU A 162 21.40 -12.87 -18.53
N GLY A 163 20.18 -12.81 -19.06
CA GLY A 163 19.78 -13.60 -20.22
C GLY A 163 20.54 -13.26 -21.49
N LEU A 164 20.91 -11.99 -21.70
CA LEU A 164 21.77 -11.59 -22.83
C LEU A 164 23.21 -12.09 -22.64
N VAL A 165 23.75 -12.04 -21.42
CA VAL A 165 25.09 -12.58 -21.12
C VAL A 165 25.14 -14.08 -21.41
N ALA A 166 24.15 -14.85 -20.95
CA ALA A 166 24.06 -16.28 -21.24
C ALA A 166 23.90 -16.57 -22.75
N ALA A 167 23.07 -15.79 -23.44
CA ALA A 167 22.88 -15.96 -24.89
C ALA A 167 24.18 -15.68 -25.67
N LEU A 168 24.95 -14.66 -25.29
CA LEU A 168 26.24 -14.34 -25.90
C LEU A 168 27.28 -15.43 -25.62
N HIS A 169 27.31 -15.98 -24.40
CA HIS A 169 28.21 -17.09 -24.06
C HIS A 169 27.89 -18.34 -24.90
N GLN A 170 26.61 -18.67 -25.05
CA GLN A 170 26.17 -19.77 -25.90
C GLN A 170 26.47 -19.53 -27.39
N PHE A 171 26.35 -18.29 -27.85
CA PHE A 171 26.71 -17.91 -29.21
C PHE A 171 28.21 -18.12 -29.48
N ALA A 172 29.08 -17.64 -28.58
CA ALA A 172 30.53 -17.79 -28.70
C ALA A 172 30.95 -19.28 -28.71
N THR A 173 30.41 -20.08 -27.79
CA THR A 173 30.70 -21.52 -27.73
C THR A 173 30.22 -22.29 -28.97
N GLN A 174 29.08 -21.90 -29.57
CA GLN A 174 28.62 -22.50 -30.83
C GLN A 174 29.52 -22.14 -32.02
N MET A 175 30.06 -20.91 -32.06
CA MET A 175 31.01 -20.50 -33.09
C MET A 175 32.34 -21.27 -32.98
N ASP A 176 32.87 -21.43 -31.76
CA ASP A 176 34.11 -22.19 -31.54
C ASP A 176 33.97 -23.68 -31.86
N ALA A 177 32.77 -24.24 -31.70
CA ALA A 177 32.45 -25.63 -32.06
C ALA A 177 32.30 -25.86 -33.58
N GLY A 178 32.42 -24.82 -34.40
CA GLY A 178 32.30 -24.91 -35.86
C GLY A 178 30.86 -25.01 -36.37
N ASN A 179 29.86 -24.70 -35.54
CA ASN A 179 28.48 -24.59 -36.01
C ASN A 179 28.36 -23.39 -36.96
N GLY A 180 27.55 -23.52 -38.01
CA GLY A 180 27.36 -22.43 -38.99
C GLY A 180 26.87 -21.14 -38.33
N MET A 181 27.46 -20.00 -38.74
CA MET A 181 27.14 -18.67 -38.19
C MET A 181 25.63 -18.36 -38.21
N ASP A 182 24.93 -18.82 -39.24
CA ASP A 182 23.49 -18.64 -39.39
C ASP A 182 22.69 -19.32 -38.27
N GLU A 183 23.09 -20.51 -37.85
CA GLU A 183 22.40 -21.26 -36.79
C GLU A 183 22.66 -20.63 -35.42
N ALA A 184 23.91 -20.28 -35.13
CA ALA A 184 24.28 -19.60 -33.90
C ALA A 184 23.54 -18.27 -33.75
N MET A 185 23.45 -17.48 -34.84
CA MET A 185 22.76 -16.19 -34.83
C MET A 185 21.24 -16.35 -34.67
N ARG A 186 20.62 -17.36 -35.31
CA ARG A 186 19.19 -17.67 -35.11
C ARG A 186 18.90 -18.05 -33.66
N ASN A 187 19.74 -18.89 -33.06
CA ASN A 187 19.60 -19.30 -31.66
C ASN A 187 19.75 -18.13 -30.70
N PHE A 188 20.80 -17.32 -30.89
CA PHE A 188 21.02 -16.09 -30.11
C PHE A 188 19.78 -15.18 -30.15
N MET A 189 19.24 -14.92 -31.34
CA MET A 189 18.08 -14.03 -31.49
C MET A 189 16.81 -14.57 -30.87
N LYS A 190 16.58 -15.88 -30.97
CA LYS A 190 15.46 -16.54 -30.30
C LYS A 190 15.55 -16.39 -28.78
N ILE A 191 16.73 -16.61 -28.21
CA ILE A 191 16.95 -16.48 -26.76
C ILE A 191 16.80 -15.01 -26.34
N ALA A 192 17.50 -14.09 -27.00
CA ALA A 192 17.47 -12.66 -26.68
C ALA A 192 16.05 -12.08 -26.74
N SER A 193 15.28 -12.39 -27.79
CA SER A 193 13.87 -11.97 -27.93
C SER A 193 13.01 -12.42 -26.74
N ALA A 194 13.14 -13.68 -26.31
CA ALA A 194 12.42 -14.19 -25.15
C ALA A 194 12.78 -13.46 -23.84
N LYS A 195 14.02 -12.99 -23.69
CA LYS A 195 14.46 -12.22 -22.51
C LYS A 195 13.91 -10.80 -22.48
N PHE A 196 13.66 -10.18 -23.64
CA PHE A 196 13.00 -8.88 -23.70
C PHE A 196 11.53 -8.98 -23.25
N VAL A 197 10.82 -10.03 -23.65
CA VAL A 197 9.43 -10.28 -23.22
C VAL A 197 9.35 -10.41 -21.69
N MET A 198 10.34 -11.03 -21.06
CA MET A 198 10.40 -11.15 -19.60
C MET A 198 10.47 -9.79 -18.90
N SER A 199 11.31 -8.85 -19.38
CA SER A 199 11.36 -7.48 -18.82
C SER A 199 10.07 -6.71 -19.08
N LEU A 200 9.45 -6.88 -20.26
CA LEU A 200 8.17 -6.27 -20.58
C LEU A 200 7.08 -6.71 -19.60
N VAL A 201 7.05 -7.99 -19.20
CA VAL A 201 6.13 -8.48 -18.17
C VAL A 201 6.43 -7.86 -16.80
N GLY A 202 7.70 -7.75 -16.41
CA GLY A 202 8.10 -7.07 -15.17
C GLY A 202 7.65 -5.60 -15.12
N LEU A 203 7.78 -4.89 -16.24
CA LEU A 203 7.28 -3.52 -16.38
C LEU A 203 5.75 -3.45 -16.31
N LEU A 204 5.04 -4.33 -17.03
CA LEU A 204 3.58 -4.38 -16.98
C LEU A 204 3.07 -4.65 -15.55
N CYS A 205 3.71 -5.58 -14.83
CA CYS A 205 3.41 -5.87 -13.43
C CYS A 205 3.63 -4.64 -12.55
N SER A 206 4.73 -3.92 -12.74
CA SER A 206 5.04 -2.69 -12.01
C SER A 206 4.01 -1.58 -12.25
N ILE A 207 3.62 -1.35 -13.51
CA ILE A 207 2.62 -0.35 -13.87
C ILE A 207 1.28 -0.73 -13.25
N ALA A 208 0.84 -1.98 -13.42
CA ALA A 208 -0.41 -2.46 -12.84
C ALA A 208 -0.44 -2.28 -11.31
N PHE A 209 0.64 -2.64 -10.62
CA PHE A 209 0.75 -2.48 -9.17
C PHE A 209 0.76 -1.00 -8.74
N THR A 210 1.46 -0.14 -9.49
CA THR A 210 1.50 1.30 -9.23
C THR A 210 0.13 1.95 -9.38
N VAL A 211 -0.61 1.60 -10.44
CA VAL A 211 -1.98 2.07 -10.66
C VAL A 211 -2.89 1.60 -9.53
N LEU A 212 -2.78 0.35 -9.10
CA LEU A 212 -3.53 -0.19 -7.97
C LEU A 212 -3.23 0.58 -6.67
N LEU A 213 -1.96 0.84 -6.36
CA LEU A 213 -1.57 1.61 -5.18
C LEU A 213 -2.16 3.02 -5.22
N ARG A 214 -1.98 3.73 -6.34
CA ARG A 214 -2.47 5.10 -6.50
C ARG A 214 -3.99 5.19 -6.39
N ALA A 215 -4.72 4.32 -7.10
CA ALA A 215 -6.18 4.29 -7.07
C ALA A 215 -6.72 4.02 -5.65
N ARG A 216 -6.01 3.24 -4.84
CA ARG A 216 -6.40 3.00 -3.45
C ARG A 216 -6.04 4.16 -2.53
N GLN A 217 -4.89 4.79 -2.74
CA GLN A 217 -4.51 5.98 -1.98
C GLN A 217 -5.48 7.14 -2.23
N THR A 218 -5.95 7.33 -3.47
CA THR A 218 -6.97 8.34 -3.76
C THR A 218 -8.29 8.02 -3.06
N VAL A 219 -8.75 6.77 -3.08
CA VAL A 219 -9.97 6.39 -2.34
C VAL A 219 -9.83 6.62 -0.84
N VAL A 220 -8.70 6.24 -0.24
CA VAL A 220 -8.43 6.48 1.19
C VAL A 220 -8.35 7.99 1.49
N GLY A 221 -7.71 8.76 0.61
CA GLY A 221 -7.63 10.22 0.71
C GLY A 221 -8.99 10.91 0.58
N ASP A 222 -9.83 10.49 -0.36
CA ASP A 222 -11.19 11.00 -0.54
C ASP A 222 -12.07 10.66 0.67
N HIS A 223 -11.92 9.46 1.25
CA HIS A 223 -12.55 9.15 2.53
C HIS A 223 -12.05 10.07 3.65
N GLN A 224 -10.75 10.37 3.72
CA GLN A 224 -10.22 11.33 4.68
C GLN A 224 -10.74 12.75 4.45
N HIS A 225 -10.97 13.19 3.21
CA HIS A 225 -11.47 14.55 2.94
C HIS A 225 -12.98 14.65 3.17
N HIS A 226 -13.77 13.68 2.70
CA HIS A 226 -15.22 13.67 2.93
C HIS A 226 -15.59 13.34 4.38
N HIS A 227 -14.86 12.43 5.05
CA HIS A 227 -15.06 12.12 6.47
C HIS A 227 -14.21 12.99 7.40
N GLY A 228 -13.13 13.64 6.97
CA GLY A 228 -12.44 14.67 7.77
C GLY A 228 -13.27 15.94 7.94
N VAL A 229 -14.21 16.18 7.02
CA VAL A 229 -15.24 17.23 7.15
C VAL A 229 -16.46 16.74 7.98
N HIS A 230 -16.63 15.42 8.21
CA HIS A 230 -17.84 14.85 8.81
C HIS A 230 -17.65 13.79 9.94
N ILE A 231 -16.42 13.50 10.37
CA ILE A 231 -16.06 12.96 11.69
C ILE A 231 -15.65 14.16 12.58
N GLY A 232 -16.27 15.30 12.35
CA GLY A 232 -16.93 15.88 13.50
C GLY A 232 -17.89 14.80 14.01
N LEU A 233 -17.75 14.42 15.27
CA LEU A 233 -18.95 14.18 16.07
C LEU A 233 -20.03 15.20 15.66
N PRO A 234 -21.32 14.98 15.91
CA PRO A 234 -22.28 16.08 15.86
C PRO A 234 -21.96 17.09 16.98
N LEU A 235 -20.74 17.62 17.07
CA LEU A 235 -20.40 18.88 17.65
C LEU A 235 -20.66 19.89 16.53
N PRO A 236 -21.83 20.55 16.53
CA PRO A 236 -21.99 21.73 15.71
C PRO A 236 -20.88 22.70 16.12
N SER A 237 -19.85 22.84 15.27
CA SER A 237 -18.91 23.96 15.33
C SER A 237 -19.64 25.32 15.23
N ALA A 238 -20.95 25.31 14.96
CA ALA A 238 -21.84 26.47 15.01
C ALA A 238 -22.42 26.79 16.40
N ALA A 239 -22.24 25.95 17.43
CA ALA A 239 -22.74 26.22 18.79
C ALA A 239 -21.69 26.81 19.75
N LEU A 240 -20.44 26.96 19.31
CA LEU A 240 -19.32 27.56 20.07
C LEU A 240 -19.02 29.02 19.69
N ILE A 241 -20.00 29.74 19.15
CA ILE A 241 -19.93 31.21 19.08
C ILE A 241 -21.18 31.77 19.75
N GLY A 242 -21.10 31.88 21.08
CA GLY A 242 -21.95 32.76 21.84
C GLY A 242 -21.83 34.19 21.29
N ARG A 243 -22.99 34.75 20.96
CA ARG A 243 -23.26 36.16 20.63
C ARG A 243 -22.20 37.15 21.14
N GLY A 244 -21.59 37.86 20.19
CA GLY A 244 -20.91 39.12 20.41
C GLY A 244 -20.81 39.94 19.12
N SER A 245 -21.76 40.87 18.93
CA SER A 245 -21.67 42.05 18.06
C SER A 245 -21.92 41.93 16.54
N LYS A 246 -23.02 42.58 16.15
CA LYS A 246 -23.44 43.15 14.85
C LYS A 246 -22.40 43.27 13.73
N ARG A 247 -22.73 42.77 12.53
CA ARG A 247 -22.97 43.50 11.25
C ARG A 247 -22.72 42.61 10.03
N GLY A 248 -23.62 42.70 9.04
CA GLY A 248 -23.26 42.60 7.62
C GLY A 248 -23.64 41.32 6.87
N SER A 249 -24.85 41.34 6.29
CA SER A 249 -25.20 40.87 4.94
C SER A 249 -24.12 40.10 4.14
N PHE A 250 -24.42 38.90 3.63
CA PHE A 250 -24.85 38.73 2.24
C PHE A 250 -25.19 37.27 1.89
N SER A 251 -26.28 37.15 1.13
CA SER A 251 -26.80 35.98 0.41
C SER A 251 -25.82 35.45 -0.64
N PHE A 252 -25.76 34.13 -0.85
CA PHE A 252 -26.03 33.59 -2.20
C PHE A 252 -26.39 32.09 -2.18
N ALA A 253 -27.36 31.78 -3.02
CA ALA A 253 -27.92 30.47 -3.29
C ALA A 253 -27.25 29.77 -4.49
N ARG A 254 -27.71 28.54 -4.73
CA ARG A 254 -27.67 27.71 -5.97
C ARG A 254 -26.58 26.62 -5.95
N LYS A 255 -26.98 25.34 -6.01
CA LYS A 255 -27.43 24.61 -7.21
C LYS A 255 -26.43 24.82 -8.35
N PHE A 256 -25.44 23.95 -8.44
CA PHE A 256 -25.33 22.88 -9.45
C PHE A 256 -24.44 21.78 -8.87
#